data_AF-A0A941W4Q0-F1
#
_entry.id   AF-A0A941W4Q0-F1
#
_cell.length_a   1.000
_cell.length_b   1.000
_cell.length_c   1.000
_cell.angle_alpha   90.00
_cell.angle_beta   90.00
_cell.angle_gamma   90.00
#
_symmetry.space_group_name_H-M   'P 1'
#
loop_
_entity.id
_entity.type
_entity.pdbx_description
1 polymer ?
#
loop_
_entity_poly.entity_id
_entity_poly.type
_entity_poly.pdbx_seq_one_letter_code
_entity_poly.pdbx_strand_id
1 'polypeptide(L)'
;MKLRIVHSIFLPFLIMVIVFHQRAALSQYDYIIGQKINIDDVEPADNYEMQVFLEEDEALASVFKGCDEVLVERLVLTQDEKQRLENRLKARIDEDAFDVFTGKKRGSINKYAIITDEMGCFHPITFILSMKPNGKIEQVAVMIYRESRGKEVIRKRFLHQYKGKSLKNPIRINKDIINITGATTSVRGVNRGVRKMVAVLNEFYLHRNRETGSVPYSRIGNQAEEEESQQIFSQAYPAMDDIVEILITGTTEKNASNAFKEAFKEVNRLNKILNKELKNSKISKINEKAWKKPIRCDEELFNIIKSSLHYSKITNGGFDITEGSLAGTLNRNKKKFSESEDIVSLFNAINYKNIVVDADKNGGGTIFFKDKQTKLDISLVVNGYVVDNVIKVLENHGVSHALVNFGGAIRVVGNPPGDTAWRIAIPDPKDKGKSIGFVHLNNGAVAISGNYEKMLISNRNKYFHIIDSNLQRPFDANLLEAVVVAPTAFEADALAAAAHLSGLNKDMGIINNIPDAEGIDLYERSDGSIEVEASNGIKTCFERKTEPISLQRVRQACAF
;
A
#
# COMPACT_ATOMS: atom_id res chain seq x y z
N MET A 1 40.79 -8.32 -1.72
CA MET A 1 40.80 -7.46 -0.52
C MET A 1 39.36 -7.04 -0.27
N LYS A 2 38.88 -7.20 0.96
CA LYS A 2 37.44 -7.20 1.35
C LYS A 2 36.63 -6.09 0.67
N LEU A 3 35.65 -6.44 -0.17
CA LEU A 3 34.66 -5.50 -0.69
C LEU A 3 33.25 -6.02 -0.36
N ARG A 4 32.62 -5.33 0.61
CA ARG A 4 31.16 -5.15 0.76
C ARG A 4 30.70 -4.14 -0.30
N ILE A 5 29.43 -4.19 -0.74
CA ILE A 5 28.56 -3.16 -1.41
C ILE A 5 27.40 -3.95 -2.09
N VAL A 6 26.09 -3.91 -1.72
CA VAL A 6 25.00 -2.88 -1.67
C VAL A 6 24.49 -2.54 -3.09
N HIS A 7 23.42 -3.16 -3.65
CA HIS A 7 21.94 -3.05 -3.48
C HIS A 7 21.33 -1.66 -3.76
N SER A 8 20.99 -1.38 -5.03
CA SER A 8 20.20 -0.24 -5.50
C SER A 8 19.52 -0.50 -6.87
N ILE A 9 18.41 -1.23 -6.92
CA ILE A 9 17.23 -0.94 -7.79
C ILE A 9 15.96 -1.51 -7.13
N PHE A 10 15.21 -0.67 -6.41
CA PHE A 10 13.92 -1.03 -5.79
C PHE A 10 13.13 0.22 -5.41
N LEU A 11 12.61 0.98 -6.37
CA LEU A 11 12.23 2.38 -6.11
C LEU A 11 10.83 2.83 -6.57
N PRO A 12 10.26 2.34 -7.69
CA PRO A 12 8.88 2.71 -8.05
C PRO A 12 7.80 1.79 -7.43
N PHE A 13 8.18 0.65 -6.85
CA PHE A 13 7.25 -0.45 -6.58
C PHE A 13 6.95 -0.72 -5.10
N LEU A 14 7.84 -0.38 -4.17
CA LEU A 14 7.61 -0.64 -2.75
C LEU A 14 6.48 0.24 -2.15
N ILE A 15 6.15 1.35 -2.82
CA ILE A 15 5.13 2.33 -2.40
C ILE A 15 3.70 1.85 -2.72
N MET A 16 3.54 0.86 -3.63
CA MET A 16 2.23 0.31 -4.02
C MET A 16 1.71 -0.82 -3.11
N VAL A 17 2.56 -1.42 -2.27
CA VAL A 17 2.23 -2.62 -1.46
C VAL A 17 1.61 -2.29 -0.10
N ILE A 18 1.77 -1.05 0.36
CA ILE A 18 1.55 -0.63 1.74
C ILE A 18 0.06 -0.58 2.13
N VAL A 19 -0.84 -0.39 1.17
CA VAL A 19 -2.29 -0.45 1.45
C VAL A 19 -2.81 -1.91 1.54
N PHE A 20 -2.03 -2.91 1.09
CA PHE A 20 -2.55 -4.27 0.84
C PHE A 20 -1.92 -5.40 1.66
N HIS A 21 -1.00 -5.14 2.59
CA HIS A 21 -0.53 -6.19 3.51
C HIS A 21 -1.54 -6.53 4.63
N GLN A 22 -2.70 -5.87 4.65
CA GLN A 22 -3.83 -6.28 5.47
C GLN A 22 -4.46 -7.59 4.96
N ARG A 23 -4.16 -8.70 5.65
CA ARG A 23 -4.93 -9.97 5.71
C ARG A 23 -4.74 -11.03 4.61
N ALA A 24 -3.53 -11.26 4.10
CA ALA A 24 -3.21 -12.64 3.69
C ALA A 24 -3.17 -13.60 4.91
N ALA A 25 -3.02 -13.06 6.13
CA ALA A 25 -2.83 -13.87 7.35
C ALA A 25 -4.10 -14.21 8.16
N LEU A 26 -5.31 -13.77 7.78
CA LEU A 26 -6.50 -13.91 8.67
C LEU A 26 -7.83 -14.28 7.98
N SER A 27 -7.85 -14.77 6.74
CA SER A 27 -9.11 -15.20 6.07
C SER A 27 -9.36 -16.71 6.04
N GLN A 28 -8.61 -17.52 6.79
CA GLN A 28 -8.95 -18.95 6.97
C GLN A 28 -10.01 -19.12 8.06
N TYR A 29 -11.26 -18.68 7.86
CA TYR A 29 -12.46 -19.16 8.59
C TYR A 29 -13.75 -18.77 7.83
N ASP A 30 -14.42 -19.77 7.23
CA ASP A 30 -15.84 -19.89 6.79
C ASP A 30 -16.39 -18.90 5.73
N TYR A 31 -17.18 -19.22 4.68
CA TYR A 31 -17.85 -20.43 4.16
C TYR A 31 -18.34 -20.20 2.68
N ILE A 32 -18.30 -21.27 1.89
CA ILE A 32 -19.01 -21.72 0.66
C ILE A 32 -20.08 -20.83 -0.03
N ILE A 33 -19.98 -20.68 -1.37
CA ILE A 33 -21.10 -20.80 -2.33
C ILE A 33 -20.59 -21.50 -3.61
N GLY A 34 -21.42 -22.42 -4.13
CA GLY A 34 -21.05 -23.40 -5.15
C GLY A 34 -20.95 -22.89 -6.59
N GLN A 35 -19.75 -23.04 -7.15
CA GLN A 35 -19.53 -23.28 -8.56
C GLN A 35 -18.60 -24.50 -8.67
N LYS A 36 -18.86 -25.39 -9.65
CA LYS A 36 -17.93 -26.47 -10.01
C LYS A 36 -16.65 -25.83 -10.56
N ILE A 37 -15.69 -25.58 -9.70
CA ILE A 37 -14.34 -25.22 -10.12
C ILE A 37 -13.64 -26.53 -10.50
N ASN A 38 -13.01 -26.55 -11.67
CA ASN A 38 -12.15 -27.63 -12.07
C ASN A 38 -11.00 -27.70 -11.05
N ILE A 39 -10.83 -28.83 -10.36
CA ILE A 39 -9.91 -28.95 -9.21
C ILE A 39 -8.46 -28.61 -9.59
N ASP A 40 -8.10 -28.72 -10.88
CA ASP A 40 -6.79 -28.36 -11.43
C ASP A 40 -6.55 -26.84 -11.57
N ASP A 41 -7.60 -26.01 -11.54
CA ASP A 41 -7.52 -24.54 -11.65
C ASP A 41 -7.55 -23.84 -10.26
N VAL A 42 -7.78 -24.60 -9.18
CA VAL A 42 -7.73 -24.08 -7.82
C VAL A 42 -6.29 -24.10 -7.34
N GLU A 43 -5.73 -22.92 -7.08
CA GLU A 43 -4.42 -22.80 -6.46
C GLU A 43 -4.38 -23.56 -5.13
N PRO A 44 -3.44 -24.50 -4.92
CA PRO A 44 -3.31 -25.18 -3.63
C PRO A 44 -2.99 -24.18 -2.51
N ALA A 45 -3.57 -24.38 -1.32
CA ALA A 45 -3.40 -23.46 -0.18
C ALA A 45 -1.93 -23.21 0.23
N ASP A 46 -1.04 -24.15 -0.07
CA ASP A 46 0.40 -24.10 0.22
C ASP A 46 1.26 -23.89 -1.05
N ASN A 47 0.68 -23.35 -2.13
CA ASN A 47 1.39 -23.20 -3.41
C ASN A 47 2.31 -21.97 -3.48
N TYR A 48 2.06 -20.94 -2.66
CA TYR A 48 2.87 -19.73 -2.66
C TYR A 48 4.15 -19.91 -1.85
N GLU A 49 5.30 -19.81 -2.52
CA GLU A 49 6.62 -19.80 -1.89
C GLU A 49 7.52 -18.83 -2.63
N MET A 50 7.72 -17.62 -2.08
CA MET A 50 8.61 -16.62 -2.65
C MET A 50 10.07 -17.05 -2.49
N GLN A 51 10.76 -17.26 -3.61
CA GLN A 51 12.15 -17.64 -3.70
C GLN A 51 12.89 -16.66 -4.61
N VAL A 52 13.80 -15.87 -4.03
CA VAL A 52 14.65 -14.93 -4.77
C VAL A 52 15.99 -15.62 -5.09
N PHE A 53 16.37 -15.60 -6.38
CA PHE A 53 17.58 -16.25 -6.91
C PHE A 53 18.61 -15.26 -7.43
N LEU A 54 18.16 -14.12 -7.96
CA LEU A 54 18.99 -13.01 -8.38
C LEU A 54 18.24 -11.72 -8.11
N GLU A 55 18.86 -10.83 -7.35
CA GLU A 55 18.40 -9.44 -7.22
C GLU A 55 18.61 -8.69 -8.55
N GLU A 56 17.92 -7.58 -8.76
CA GLU A 56 17.99 -6.83 -10.03
C GLU A 56 19.42 -6.43 -10.40
N ASP A 57 20.18 -5.91 -9.43
CA ASP A 57 21.59 -5.55 -9.64
C ASP A 57 22.46 -6.76 -9.98
N GLU A 58 22.23 -7.91 -9.35
CA GLU A 58 22.98 -9.14 -9.63
C GLU A 58 22.66 -9.66 -11.04
N ALA A 59 21.39 -9.57 -11.43
CA ALA A 59 20.91 -9.94 -12.75
C ALA A 59 21.52 -9.03 -13.83
N LEU A 60 21.47 -7.71 -13.64
CA LEU A 60 22.05 -6.70 -14.52
C LEU A 60 23.58 -6.83 -14.60
N ALA A 61 24.27 -6.96 -13.46
CA ALA A 61 25.71 -7.18 -13.43
C ALA A 61 26.10 -8.48 -14.13
N SER A 62 25.30 -9.54 -13.98
CA SER A 62 25.52 -10.79 -14.70
C SER A 62 25.38 -10.62 -16.20
N VAL A 63 24.32 -9.97 -16.69
CA VAL A 63 24.09 -9.87 -18.14
C VAL A 63 24.98 -8.81 -18.80
N PHE A 64 25.25 -7.69 -18.15
CA PHE A 64 26.06 -6.59 -18.66
C PHE A 64 27.55 -6.69 -18.34
N LYS A 65 28.01 -7.83 -17.82
CA LYS A 65 29.43 -8.10 -17.58
C LYS A 65 30.28 -7.72 -18.81
N GLY A 66 31.18 -6.75 -18.62
CA GLY A 66 32.10 -6.26 -19.65
C GLY A 66 31.58 -5.11 -20.52
N CYS A 67 30.46 -4.49 -20.15
CA CYS A 67 30.02 -3.16 -20.61
C CYS A 67 30.59 -2.07 -19.67
N ASP A 68 30.83 -0.88 -20.21
CA ASP A 68 31.39 0.26 -19.48
C ASP A 68 30.28 1.24 -19.03
N GLU A 69 29.11 1.19 -19.67
CA GLU A 69 27.94 2.05 -19.42
C GLU A 69 26.67 1.23 -19.63
N VAL A 70 25.66 1.43 -18.78
CA VAL A 70 24.31 0.86 -18.95
C VAL A 70 23.30 1.99 -18.88
N LEU A 71 22.55 2.17 -19.95
CA LEU A 71 21.44 3.12 -20.03
C LEU A 71 20.12 2.41 -19.80
N VAL A 72 19.14 3.10 -19.23
CA VAL A 72 17.78 2.57 -19.06
C VAL A 72 16.81 3.50 -19.77
N GLU A 73 15.92 2.93 -20.56
CA GLU A 73 14.85 3.64 -21.23
C GLU A 73 13.53 2.94 -20.96
N ARG A 74 12.52 3.71 -20.57
CA ARG A 74 11.15 3.20 -20.43
C ARG A 74 10.43 3.30 -21.77
N LEU A 75 10.35 2.17 -22.48
CA LEU A 75 9.61 2.05 -23.73
C LEU A 75 8.11 1.96 -23.45
N VAL A 76 7.39 3.08 -23.49
CA VAL A 76 5.92 3.09 -23.46
C VAL A 76 5.36 2.72 -24.84
N LEU A 77 4.52 1.69 -24.89
CA LEU A 77 3.86 1.21 -26.10
C LEU A 77 2.56 1.98 -26.34
N THR A 78 2.41 2.51 -27.55
CA THR A 78 1.09 2.95 -28.04
C THR A 78 0.15 1.76 -28.23
N GLN A 79 -1.16 1.99 -28.26
CA GLN A 79 -2.14 0.92 -28.48
C GLN A 79 -1.90 0.18 -29.81
N ASP A 80 -1.52 0.90 -30.87
CA ASP A 80 -1.21 0.30 -32.16
C ASP A 80 0.06 -0.56 -32.12
N GLU A 81 1.11 -0.10 -31.44
CA GLU A 81 2.36 -0.88 -31.24
C GLU A 81 2.08 -2.16 -30.46
N LYS A 82 1.31 -2.05 -29.38
CA LYS A 82 0.90 -3.19 -28.56
C LYS A 82 0.10 -4.19 -29.40
N GLN A 83 -0.91 -3.74 -30.14
CA GLN A 83 -1.71 -4.60 -31.00
C GLN A 83 -0.88 -5.30 -32.08
N ARG A 84 0.11 -4.63 -32.67
CA ARG A 84 1.03 -5.23 -33.65
C ARG A 84 1.88 -6.34 -33.02
N LEU A 85 2.47 -6.10 -31.85
CA LEU A 85 3.24 -7.10 -31.12
C LEU A 85 2.37 -8.30 -30.73
N GLU A 86 1.16 -8.07 -30.23
CA GLU A 86 0.21 -9.12 -29.84
C GLU A 86 -0.17 -10.01 -31.03
N ASN A 87 -0.49 -9.38 -32.17
CA ASN A 87 -0.82 -10.09 -33.42
C ASN A 87 0.34 -10.97 -33.90
N ARG A 88 1.57 -10.47 -33.78
CA ARG A 88 2.80 -11.20 -34.15
C ARG A 88 3.11 -12.34 -33.20
N LEU A 89 2.93 -12.14 -31.89
CA LEU A 89 3.16 -13.17 -30.87
C LEU A 89 2.04 -14.22 -30.82
N LYS A 90 0.85 -13.86 -31.32
CA LYS A 90 -0.41 -14.58 -31.12
C LYS A 90 -0.71 -14.77 -29.62
N ALA A 91 -0.43 -13.74 -28.85
CA ALA A 91 -0.58 -13.72 -27.40
C ALA A 91 -0.81 -12.27 -26.97
N ARG A 92 -1.63 -12.09 -25.93
CA ARG A 92 -1.83 -10.79 -25.29
C ARG A 92 -0.52 -10.37 -24.59
N ILE A 93 -0.23 -9.07 -24.62
CA ILE A 93 0.82 -8.43 -23.84
C ILE A 93 0.10 -7.64 -22.76
N ASP A 94 0.36 -7.94 -21.50
CA ASP A 94 -0.31 -7.23 -20.42
C ASP A 94 0.38 -5.88 -20.13
N GLU A 95 1.66 -5.76 -20.43
CA GLU A 95 2.46 -4.54 -20.23
C GLU A 95 2.10 -3.40 -21.20
N ASP A 96 2.03 -2.18 -20.66
CA ASP A 96 1.93 -0.94 -21.45
C ASP A 96 3.31 -0.27 -21.65
N ALA A 97 4.33 -0.73 -20.93
CA ALA A 97 5.71 -0.26 -21.09
C ALA A 97 6.73 -1.34 -20.73
N PHE A 98 7.94 -1.23 -21.27
CA PHE A 98 9.10 -2.07 -20.95
C PHE A 98 10.28 -1.21 -20.53
N ASP A 99 10.93 -1.55 -19.43
CA ASP A 99 12.23 -0.98 -19.09
C ASP A 99 13.31 -1.73 -19.89
N VAL A 100 13.98 -1.01 -20.78
CA VAL A 100 14.98 -1.55 -21.69
C VAL A 100 16.34 -1.02 -21.31
N PHE A 101 17.23 -1.95 -20.97
CA PHE A 101 18.60 -1.68 -20.59
C PHE A 101 19.50 -1.77 -21.83
N THR A 102 20.31 -0.75 -22.09
CA THR A 102 21.27 -0.71 -23.19
C THR A 102 22.69 -0.63 -22.63
N GLY A 103 23.42 -1.73 -22.73
CA GLY A 103 24.82 -1.80 -22.32
C GLY A 103 25.73 -1.37 -23.47
N LYS A 104 26.62 -0.41 -23.21
CA LYS A 104 27.64 0.03 -24.16
C LYS A 104 29.03 -0.40 -23.70
N LYS A 105 29.91 -0.63 -24.67
CA LYS A 105 31.34 -0.86 -24.47
C LYS A 105 32.10 0.05 -25.40
N ARG A 106 32.97 0.92 -24.86
CA ARG A 106 33.73 1.93 -25.61
C ARG A 106 32.82 2.74 -26.56
N GLY A 107 31.68 3.21 -26.04
CA GLY A 107 30.70 4.01 -26.79
C GLY A 107 29.81 3.24 -27.79
N SER A 108 30.14 1.99 -28.13
CA SER A 108 29.32 1.14 -29.01
C SER A 108 28.30 0.33 -28.21
N ILE A 109 27.08 0.18 -28.72
CA ILE A 109 26.08 -0.70 -28.10
C ILE A 109 26.61 -2.14 -28.13
N ASN A 110 26.74 -2.76 -26.96
CA ASN A 110 27.23 -4.11 -26.78
C ASN A 110 26.09 -5.14 -26.70
N LYS A 111 25.03 -4.81 -25.96
CA LYS A 111 23.85 -5.67 -25.76
C LYS A 111 22.67 -4.87 -25.20
N TYR A 112 21.49 -5.45 -25.31
CA TYR A 112 20.26 -4.98 -24.70
C TYR A 112 19.79 -5.99 -23.65
N ALA A 113 19.01 -5.55 -22.67
CA ALA A 113 18.29 -6.46 -21.78
C ALA A 113 16.90 -5.92 -21.44
N ILE A 114 15.98 -6.83 -21.11
CA ILE A 114 14.67 -6.54 -20.54
C ILE A 114 14.48 -7.45 -19.33
N ILE A 115 13.86 -6.90 -18.29
CA ILE A 115 13.34 -7.63 -17.16
C ILE A 115 11.82 -7.65 -17.29
N THR A 116 11.20 -8.81 -17.09
CA THR A 116 9.73 -8.96 -17.20
C THR A 116 9.23 -10.03 -16.27
N ASP A 117 7.93 -9.96 -16.00
CA ASP A 117 7.17 -11.02 -15.35
C ASP A 117 6.34 -11.80 -16.37
N GLU A 118 6.25 -13.10 -16.16
CA GLU A 118 5.29 -13.94 -16.87
C GLU A 118 4.62 -14.90 -15.93
N MET A 119 3.31 -15.08 -16.12
CA MET A 119 2.57 -16.09 -15.37
C MET A 119 3.14 -17.48 -15.60
N GLY A 120 3.53 -18.12 -14.49
CA GLY A 120 3.83 -19.54 -14.39
C GLY A 120 2.54 -20.36 -14.39
N CYS A 121 2.36 -21.20 -13.38
CA CYS A 121 1.14 -21.95 -13.18
C CYS A 121 0.04 -21.09 -12.53
N PHE A 122 0.37 -20.44 -11.41
CA PHE A 122 -0.52 -19.62 -10.61
C PHE A 122 0.08 -18.26 -10.24
N HIS A 123 1.41 -18.12 -10.27
CA HIS A 123 2.12 -16.90 -9.88
C HIS A 123 3.15 -16.47 -10.95
N PRO A 124 3.52 -15.18 -10.99
CA PRO A 124 4.51 -14.70 -11.93
C PRO A 124 5.91 -15.28 -11.64
N ILE A 125 6.64 -15.54 -12.72
CA ILE A 125 8.07 -15.84 -12.76
C ILE A 125 8.77 -14.58 -13.28
N THR A 126 9.70 -14.05 -12.50
CA THR A 126 10.47 -12.86 -12.86
C THR A 126 11.80 -13.27 -13.46
N PHE A 127 12.15 -12.73 -14.63
CA PHE A 127 13.42 -13.08 -15.28
C PHE A 127 13.93 -11.97 -16.19
N ILE A 128 15.26 -11.97 -16.36
CA ILE A 128 15.98 -11.10 -17.27
C ILE A 128 16.36 -11.87 -18.54
N LEU A 129 16.25 -11.20 -19.68
CA LEU A 129 16.83 -11.65 -20.95
C LEU A 129 17.78 -10.59 -21.49
N SER A 130 18.99 -11.00 -21.86
CA SER A 130 19.91 -10.17 -22.63
C SER A 130 20.07 -10.65 -24.06
N MET A 131 20.22 -9.70 -24.97
CA MET A 131 20.29 -9.93 -26.40
C MET A 131 21.36 -9.08 -27.04
N LYS A 132 22.13 -9.66 -27.95
CA LYS A 132 23.13 -8.93 -28.73
C LYS A 132 22.47 -8.05 -29.80
N PRO A 133 23.15 -7.00 -30.29
CA PRO A 133 22.68 -6.18 -31.41
C PRO A 133 22.41 -6.96 -32.70
N ASN A 134 22.90 -8.20 -32.82
CA ASN A 134 22.58 -9.08 -33.94
C ASN A 134 21.27 -9.90 -33.75
N GLY A 135 20.50 -9.60 -32.70
CA GLY A 135 19.21 -10.25 -32.41
C GLY A 135 19.28 -11.64 -31.80
N LYS A 136 20.46 -12.09 -31.36
CA LYS A 136 20.62 -13.37 -30.67
C LYS A 136 20.62 -13.20 -29.16
N ILE A 137 19.85 -14.03 -28.46
CA ILE A 137 19.83 -14.12 -27.00
C ILE A 137 21.23 -14.50 -26.52
N GLU A 138 21.78 -13.74 -25.57
CA GLU A 138 23.05 -14.06 -24.92
C GLU A 138 22.82 -14.86 -23.63
N GLN A 139 21.86 -14.43 -22.81
CA GLN A 139 21.57 -15.05 -21.52
C GLN A 139 20.11 -14.83 -21.13
N VAL A 140 19.54 -15.83 -20.46
CA VAL A 140 18.28 -15.74 -19.71
C VAL A 140 18.57 -16.18 -18.28
N ALA A 141 18.08 -15.44 -17.29
CA ALA A 141 18.23 -15.78 -15.88
C ALA A 141 16.92 -15.53 -15.13
N VAL A 142 16.47 -16.51 -14.35
CA VAL A 142 15.31 -16.35 -13.45
C VAL A 142 15.78 -15.63 -12.19
N MET A 143 15.06 -14.57 -11.84
CA MET A 143 15.33 -13.70 -10.70
C MET A 143 14.48 -14.10 -9.50
N ILE A 144 13.17 -14.22 -9.67
CA ILE A 144 12.23 -14.54 -8.58
C ILE A 144 11.25 -15.61 -9.07
N TYR A 145 10.99 -16.61 -8.22
CA TYR A 145 10.02 -17.68 -8.46
C TYR A 145 9.11 -17.82 -7.25
N ARG A 146 7.80 -17.92 -7.46
CA ARG A 146 6.80 -17.75 -6.39
C ARG A 146 5.92 -18.97 -6.14
N GLU A 147 6.26 -20.11 -6.75
CA GLU A 147 5.50 -21.35 -6.63
C GLU A 147 6.33 -22.41 -5.89
N SER A 148 5.66 -23.24 -5.08
CA SER A 148 6.30 -24.34 -4.35
C SER A 148 6.76 -25.48 -5.27
N ARG A 149 6.23 -25.54 -6.51
CA ARG A 149 6.57 -26.54 -7.54
C ARG A 149 6.97 -25.88 -8.86
N GLY A 150 7.79 -26.58 -9.65
CA GLY A 150 8.19 -26.15 -10.99
C GLY A 150 9.47 -25.30 -11.05
N LYS A 151 10.13 -25.08 -9.90
CA LYS A 151 11.37 -24.29 -9.78
C LYS A 151 12.57 -24.85 -10.56
N GLU A 152 12.45 -26.03 -11.15
CA GLU A 152 13.47 -26.60 -12.03
C GLU A 152 13.79 -25.72 -13.24
N VAL A 153 12.89 -24.82 -13.64
CA VAL A 153 13.12 -23.83 -14.72
C VAL A 153 14.25 -22.84 -14.39
N ILE A 154 14.64 -22.69 -13.13
CA ILE A 154 15.76 -21.82 -12.71
C ILE A 154 17.12 -22.45 -13.05
N ARG A 155 17.18 -23.77 -13.21
CA ARG A 155 18.46 -24.47 -13.38
C ARG A 155 19.20 -23.94 -14.61
N LYS A 156 20.47 -23.54 -14.44
CA LYS A 156 21.35 -23.03 -15.52
C LYS A 156 21.29 -23.89 -16.79
N ARG A 157 21.25 -25.22 -16.64
CA ARG A 157 21.13 -26.18 -17.76
C ARG A 157 19.88 -25.98 -18.61
N PHE A 158 18.74 -25.66 -17.99
CA PHE A 158 17.49 -25.43 -18.69
C PHE A 158 17.51 -24.08 -19.39
N LEU A 159 17.93 -23.01 -18.70
CA LEU A 159 18.00 -21.66 -19.25
C LEU A 159 19.04 -21.51 -20.38
N HIS A 160 20.09 -22.34 -20.37
CA HIS A 160 21.09 -22.36 -21.44
C HIS A 160 20.49 -22.68 -22.80
N GLN A 161 19.34 -23.35 -22.86
CA GLN A 161 18.66 -23.68 -24.11
C GLN A 161 18.25 -22.45 -24.91
N TYR A 162 18.04 -21.29 -24.26
CA TYR A 162 17.66 -20.05 -24.96
C TYR A 162 18.83 -19.36 -25.65
N LYS A 163 20.07 -19.65 -25.24
CA LYS A 163 21.28 -18.98 -25.75
C LYS A 163 21.42 -19.17 -27.26
N GLY A 164 21.65 -18.07 -27.98
CA GLY A 164 21.84 -18.03 -29.43
C GLY A 164 20.55 -18.04 -30.25
N LYS A 165 19.38 -18.27 -29.65
CA LYS A 165 18.09 -18.16 -30.34
C LYS A 165 17.75 -16.71 -30.65
N SER A 166 16.84 -16.52 -31.59
CA SER A 166 16.33 -15.22 -32.05
C SER A 166 14.85 -15.36 -32.38
N LEU A 167 14.23 -14.30 -32.90
CA LEU A 167 12.83 -14.33 -33.36
C LEU A 167 12.57 -15.35 -34.50
N LYS A 168 13.61 -15.84 -35.18
CA LYS A 168 13.50 -16.91 -36.19
C LYS A 168 13.25 -18.28 -35.55
N ASN A 169 13.53 -18.44 -34.26
CA ASN A 169 13.34 -19.68 -33.53
C ASN A 169 11.93 -19.72 -32.91
N PRO A 170 11.24 -20.86 -32.93
CA PRO A 170 9.86 -20.94 -32.44
C PRO A 170 9.71 -20.81 -30.92
N ILE A 171 10.72 -21.19 -30.12
CA ILE A 171 10.72 -21.17 -28.65
C ILE A 171 9.49 -21.90 -28.09
N ARG A 172 9.36 -23.16 -28.50
CA ARG A 172 8.29 -24.10 -28.17
C ARG A 172 8.84 -25.37 -27.53
N ILE A 173 8.08 -25.86 -26.57
CA ILE A 173 8.33 -27.12 -25.88
C ILE A 173 8.37 -28.26 -26.89
N ASN A 174 9.32 -29.18 -26.73
CA ASN A 174 9.53 -30.38 -27.56
C ASN A 174 9.85 -30.10 -29.04
N LYS A 175 10.06 -28.85 -29.42
CA LYS A 175 10.59 -28.47 -30.73
C LYS A 175 12.00 -27.94 -30.59
N ASP A 176 12.17 -26.99 -29.67
CA ASP A 176 13.43 -26.29 -29.54
C ASP A 176 13.78 -25.96 -28.08
N ILE A 177 12.85 -26.21 -27.14
CA ILE A 177 13.06 -26.20 -25.69
C ILE A 177 12.65 -27.57 -25.13
N ILE A 178 13.57 -28.26 -24.47
CA ILE A 178 13.32 -29.53 -23.77
C ILE A 178 12.43 -29.24 -22.56
N ASN A 179 11.33 -29.97 -22.45
CA ASN A 179 10.41 -29.83 -21.33
C ASN A 179 11.01 -30.29 -20.01
N ILE A 180 10.41 -29.85 -18.91
CA ILE A 180 10.67 -30.40 -17.58
C ILE A 180 9.39 -31.09 -17.10
N THR A 181 9.46 -32.40 -16.87
CA THR A 181 8.37 -33.18 -16.27
C THR A 181 7.98 -32.60 -14.92
N GLY A 182 6.69 -32.33 -14.71
CA GLY A 182 6.18 -31.70 -13.49
C GLY A 182 6.27 -30.17 -13.44
N ALA A 183 6.92 -29.53 -14.43
CA ALA A 183 7.05 -28.06 -14.51
C ALA A 183 6.62 -27.51 -15.88
N THR A 184 5.79 -28.24 -16.63
CA THR A 184 5.40 -27.89 -18.01
C THR A 184 4.78 -26.49 -18.10
N THR A 185 3.96 -26.10 -17.13
CA THR A 185 3.30 -24.77 -17.13
C THR A 185 4.31 -23.66 -16.88
N SER A 186 5.24 -23.83 -15.94
CA SER A 186 6.35 -22.91 -15.69
C SER A 186 7.26 -22.78 -16.92
N VAL A 187 7.55 -23.89 -17.62
CA VAL A 187 8.30 -23.87 -18.89
C VAL A 187 7.55 -23.07 -19.97
N ARG A 188 6.21 -23.18 -20.05
CA ARG A 188 5.40 -22.37 -20.98
C ARG A 188 5.45 -20.88 -20.63
N GLY A 189 5.40 -20.54 -19.35
CA GLY A 189 5.56 -19.16 -18.86
C GLY A 189 6.89 -18.54 -19.28
N VAL A 190 8.00 -19.22 -19.00
CA VAL A 190 9.34 -18.75 -19.42
C VAL A 190 9.43 -18.61 -20.95
N ASN A 191 8.91 -19.58 -21.71
CA ASN A 191 8.87 -19.49 -23.18
C ASN A 191 8.09 -18.28 -23.68
N ARG A 192 6.97 -17.92 -23.02
CA ARG A 192 6.14 -16.77 -23.39
C ARG A 192 6.91 -15.47 -23.24
N GLY A 193 7.52 -15.23 -22.09
CA GLY A 193 8.24 -13.96 -21.86
C GLY A 193 9.55 -13.87 -22.62
N VAL A 194 10.26 -14.99 -22.83
CA VAL A 194 11.42 -14.99 -23.74
C VAL A 194 10.99 -14.54 -25.14
N ARG A 195 9.88 -15.07 -25.67
CA ARG A 195 9.37 -14.64 -26.99
C ARG A 195 8.93 -13.18 -26.99
N LYS A 196 8.26 -12.73 -25.93
CA LYS A 196 7.81 -11.35 -25.74
C LYS A 196 8.98 -10.37 -25.78
N MET A 197 9.99 -10.57 -24.93
CA MET A 197 11.18 -9.71 -24.85
C MET A 197 11.98 -9.68 -26.15
N VAL A 198 12.15 -10.82 -26.82
CA VAL A 198 12.83 -10.87 -28.13
C VAL A 198 12.04 -10.09 -29.17
N ALA A 199 10.71 -10.16 -29.17
CA ALA A 199 9.89 -9.38 -30.10
C ALA A 199 10.00 -7.87 -29.86
N VAL A 200 9.91 -7.44 -28.60
CA VAL A 200 10.06 -6.02 -28.20
C VAL A 200 11.43 -5.48 -28.63
N LEU A 201 12.52 -6.13 -28.22
CA LEU A 201 13.87 -5.66 -28.58
C LEU A 201 14.10 -5.65 -30.09
N ASN A 202 13.59 -6.66 -30.80
CA ASN A 202 13.73 -6.72 -32.25
C ASN A 202 12.97 -5.58 -32.94
N GLU A 203 11.76 -5.25 -32.49
CA GLU A 203 10.91 -4.23 -33.13
C GLU A 203 11.42 -2.81 -32.89
N PHE A 204 11.75 -2.47 -31.64
CA PHE A 204 12.06 -1.08 -31.28
C PHE A 204 13.56 -0.76 -31.28
N TYR A 205 14.43 -1.74 -30.96
CA TYR A 205 15.86 -1.48 -30.78
C TYR A 205 16.73 -1.96 -31.94
N LEU A 206 16.32 -3.01 -32.67
CA LEU A 206 17.08 -3.50 -33.84
C LEU A 206 16.63 -2.88 -35.17
N HIS A 207 15.34 -2.63 -35.35
CA HIS A 207 14.81 -2.05 -36.59
C HIS A 207 14.60 -0.53 -36.53
N ARG A 208 14.89 0.11 -35.38
CA ARG A 208 14.77 1.58 -35.13
C ARG A 208 13.56 2.22 -35.81
N ASN A 209 12.37 1.71 -35.51
CA ASN A 209 11.11 2.26 -36.04
C ASN A 209 10.64 3.53 -35.32
N ARG A 210 11.45 4.13 -34.44
CA ARG A 210 11.08 5.31 -33.64
C ARG A 210 12.14 6.41 -33.79
N GLU A 211 11.71 7.62 -34.12
CA GLU A 211 12.50 8.82 -33.86
C GLU A 211 12.53 9.02 -32.34
N THR A 212 13.74 9.06 -31.79
CA THR A 212 14.00 9.09 -30.34
C THR A 212 13.56 10.42 -29.72
N GLY A 213 12.29 10.51 -29.32
CA GLY A 213 11.84 11.41 -28.26
C GLY A 213 12.04 10.73 -26.91
N SER A 214 13.27 10.45 -26.53
CA SER A 214 13.60 9.80 -25.26
C SER A 214 14.18 10.82 -24.28
N VAL A 215 13.64 10.85 -23.07
CA VAL A 215 14.31 11.47 -21.91
C VAL A 215 15.40 10.48 -21.49
N PRO A 216 16.70 10.76 -21.72
CA PRO A 216 17.76 9.82 -21.36
C PRO A 216 17.93 9.83 -19.84
N TYR A 217 17.70 8.71 -19.18
CA TYR A 217 18.19 8.49 -17.82
C TYR A 217 19.57 7.83 -17.92
N SER A 218 20.63 8.55 -17.53
CA SER A 218 21.97 7.97 -17.47
C SER A 218 22.30 7.52 -16.04
N ARG A 219 22.67 6.26 -15.86
CA ARG A 219 23.56 5.84 -14.77
C ARG A 219 24.96 5.70 -15.38
N ILE A 220 25.83 6.69 -15.21
CA ILE A 220 27.27 6.49 -15.39
C ILE A 220 27.93 6.68 -14.04
N GLY A 221 28.52 5.59 -13.55
CA GLY A 221 29.27 5.57 -12.33
C GLY A 221 30.58 6.34 -12.43
N ASN A 222 30.89 7.05 -11.34
CA ASN A 222 32.14 6.83 -10.64
C ASN A 222 31.85 6.83 -9.14
N GLN A 223 32.41 5.81 -8.50
CA GLN A 223 32.16 5.35 -7.14
C GLN A 223 32.73 6.31 -6.11
N ALA A 224 31.93 6.67 -5.09
CA ALA A 224 32.28 6.62 -3.65
C ALA A 224 31.40 7.54 -2.78
N GLU A 225 30.68 8.52 -3.35
CA GLU A 225 29.98 9.54 -2.54
C GLU A 225 28.44 9.56 -2.66
N GLU A 226 27.84 8.83 -3.62
CA GLU A 226 26.36 8.84 -3.83
C GLU A 226 25.62 7.54 -3.44
N GLU A 227 26.33 6.47 -3.07
CA GLU A 227 25.75 5.14 -2.78
C GLU A 227 24.80 5.11 -1.54
N GLU A 228 24.84 6.12 -0.66
CA GLU A 228 23.94 6.17 0.51
C GLU A 228 22.53 6.71 0.19
N SER A 229 22.29 7.27 -1.00
CA SER A 229 21.07 8.05 -1.29
C SER A 229 19.89 7.29 -1.92
N GLN A 230 20.06 6.04 -2.38
CA GLN A 230 19.04 5.31 -3.16
C GLN A 230 18.55 3.98 -2.56
N GLN A 231 19.05 3.56 -1.41
CA GLN A 231 18.59 2.32 -0.76
C GLN A 231 17.28 2.58 0.01
N ILE A 232 16.24 1.77 -0.24
CA ILE A 232 15.03 1.75 0.59
C ILE A 232 15.18 0.65 1.64
N PHE A 233 14.94 1.02 2.89
CA PHE A 233 14.76 0.08 3.98
C PHE A 233 13.29 0.03 4.35
N SER A 234 12.76 -1.16 4.59
CA SER A 234 11.36 -1.34 4.99
C SER A 234 11.26 -2.31 6.15
N GLN A 235 10.40 -1.99 7.13
CA GLN A 235 10.02 -2.90 8.20
C GLN A 235 8.55 -2.72 8.57
N ALA A 236 7.94 -3.81 9.03
CA ALA A 236 6.57 -3.85 9.49
C ALA A 236 6.51 -4.33 10.95
N TYR A 237 5.59 -3.78 11.73
CA TYR A 237 5.42 -4.12 13.14
C TYR A 237 3.94 -4.18 13.55
N PRO A 238 3.46 -5.31 14.09
CA PRO A 238 2.07 -5.42 14.53
C PRO A 238 1.81 -4.61 15.80
N ALA A 239 0.78 -3.78 15.80
CA ALA A 239 0.37 -2.96 16.94
C ALA A 239 -1.14 -2.63 16.89
N MET A 240 -1.80 -2.60 18.04
CA MET A 240 -3.23 -2.21 18.19
C MET A 240 -4.15 -2.84 17.13
N ASP A 241 -4.02 -4.15 16.93
CA ASP A 241 -4.77 -4.97 15.95
C ASP A 241 -4.51 -4.66 14.47
N ASP A 242 -3.52 -3.82 14.14
CA ASP A 242 -3.08 -3.53 12.78
C ASP A 242 -1.55 -3.65 12.62
N ILE A 243 -1.04 -3.25 11.45
CA ILE A 243 0.39 -3.29 11.13
C ILE A 243 0.87 -1.88 10.83
N VAL A 244 1.90 -1.44 11.55
CA VAL A 244 2.66 -0.22 11.25
C VAL A 244 3.74 -0.60 10.23
N GLU A 245 3.74 0.05 9.08
CA GLU A 245 4.71 -0.15 8.00
C GLU A 245 5.54 1.12 7.84
N ILE A 246 6.86 0.96 7.81
CA ILE A 246 7.80 2.08 7.75
C ILE A 246 8.77 1.83 6.60
N LEU A 247 8.85 2.80 5.70
CA LEU A 247 9.86 2.87 4.64
C LEU A 247 10.77 4.06 4.93
N ILE A 248 12.08 3.83 4.83
CA ILE A 248 13.13 4.82 5.07
C ILE A 248 14.08 4.81 3.89
N THR A 249 14.49 5.98 3.42
CA THR A 249 15.44 6.10 2.30
C THR A 249 16.45 7.22 2.58
N GLY A 250 17.48 7.33 1.74
CA GLY A 250 18.47 8.41 1.84
C GLY A 250 19.33 8.35 3.11
N THR A 251 19.61 7.16 3.62
CA THR A 251 20.35 6.94 4.87
C THR A 251 21.11 5.61 4.83
N THR A 252 21.97 5.38 5.82
CA THR A 252 22.71 4.09 5.92
C THR A 252 21.84 2.99 6.53
N GLU A 253 22.12 1.72 6.19
CA GLU A 253 21.48 0.55 6.81
C GLU A 253 21.57 0.59 8.34
N LYS A 254 22.73 1.00 8.87
CA LYS A 254 22.93 1.13 10.32
C LYS A 254 22.01 2.20 10.92
N ASN A 255 21.87 3.35 10.26
CA ASN A 255 20.99 4.41 10.76
C ASN A 255 19.51 4.01 10.61
N ALA A 256 19.11 3.43 9.47
CA ALA A 256 17.77 2.89 9.27
C ALA A 256 17.41 1.84 10.33
N SER A 257 18.31 0.89 10.61
CA SER A 257 18.11 -0.14 11.65
C SER A 257 17.91 0.46 13.04
N ASN A 258 18.69 1.48 13.41
CA ASN A 258 18.52 2.20 14.66
C ASN A 258 17.18 2.97 14.69
N ALA A 259 16.84 3.65 13.61
CA ALA A 259 15.60 4.40 13.49
C ALA A 259 14.36 3.49 13.60
N PHE A 260 14.34 2.32 12.95
CA PHE A 260 13.27 1.34 13.11
C PHE A 260 13.15 0.84 14.55
N LYS A 261 14.28 0.55 15.20
CA LYS A 261 14.28 0.09 16.59
C LYS A 261 13.66 1.12 17.54
N GLU A 262 14.01 2.39 17.39
CA GLU A 262 13.41 3.45 18.20
C GLU A 262 11.95 3.73 17.81
N ALA A 263 11.60 3.67 16.53
CA ALA A 263 10.22 3.76 16.07
C ALA A 263 9.34 2.65 16.68
N PHE A 264 9.79 1.40 16.69
CA PHE A 264 9.03 0.29 17.28
C PHE A 264 8.96 0.35 18.80
N LYS A 265 9.98 0.90 19.47
CA LYS A 265 9.87 1.23 20.90
C LYS A 265 8.78 2.26 21.14
N GLU A 266 8.68 3.26 20.28
CA GLU A 266 7.65 4.30 20.37
C GLU A 266 6.26 3.73 20.11
N VAL A 267 6.08 2.93 19.06
CA VAL A 267 4.83 2.19 18.80
C VAL A 267 4.43 1.34 20.02
N ASN A 268 5.38 0.65 20.65
CA ASN A 268 5.12 -0.12 21.86
C ASN A 268 4.76 0.75 23.08
N ARG A 269 5.37 1.93 23.22
CA ARG A 269 5.02 2.90 24.28
C ARG A 269 3.59 3.38 24.09
N LEU A 270 3.23 3.77 22.87
CA LEU A 270 1.89 4.20 22.50
C LEU A 270 0.86 3.08 22.67
N ASN A 271 1.18 1.84 22.28
CA ASN A 271 0.33 0.67 22.52
C ASN A 271 -0.02 0.52 24.01
N LYS A 272 0.95 0.70 24.91
CA LYS A 272 0.70 0.65 26.37
C LYS A 272 -0.15 1.81 26.90
N ILE A 273 -0.23 2.92 26.18
CA ILE A 273 -0.99 4.11 26.60
C ILE A 273 -2.42 4.07 26.04
N LEU A 274 -2.53 3.79 24.74
CA LEU A 274 -3.70 4.05 23.89
C LEU A 274 -4.53 2.80 23.60
N ASN A 275 -3.97 1.59 23.74
CA ASN A 275 -4.71 0.37 23.43
C ASN A 275 -5.77 0.06 24.50
N LYS A 276 -7.04 0.14 24.12
CA LYS A 276 -8.20 -0.13 24.98
C LYS A 276 -8.36 -1.60 25.38
N GLU A 277 -7.78 -2.53 24.61
CA GLU A 277 -7.83 -3.97 24.91
C GLU A 277 -6.81 -4.35 25.99
N LEU A 278 -5.78 -3.51 26.22
CA LEU A 278 -4.84 -3.70 27.30
C LEU A 278 -5.43 -3.20 28.63
N LYS A 279 -5.69 -4.13 29.56
CA LYS A 279 -6.26 -3.86 30.88
C LYS A 279 -5.56 -2.73 31.66
N ASN A 280 -4.24 -2.60 31.50
CA ASN A 280 -3.42 -1.65 32.26
C ASN A 280 -3.09 -0.35 31.50
N SER A 281 -3.63 -0.14 30.30
CA SER A 281 -3.39 1.09 29.54
C SER A 281 -3.98 2.32 30.20
N LYS A 282 -3.52 3.51 29.80
CA LYS A 282 -4.08 4.76 30.34
C LYS A 282 -5.54 4.94 29.92
N ILE A 283 -5.88 4.62 28.67
CA ILE A 283 -7.27 4.62 28.18
C ILE A 283 -8.15 3.67 29.01
N SER A 284 -7.72 2.43 29.25
CA SER A 284 -8.50 1.47 30.05
C SER A 284 -8.72 1.95 31.48
N LYS A 285 -7.71 2.60 32.09
CA LYS A 285 -7.84 3.19 33.43
C LYS A 285 -8.81 4.37 33.46
N ILE A 286 -8.84 5.21 32.42
CA ILE A 286 -9.82 6.29 32.28
C ILE A 286 -11.22 5.67 32.15
N ASN A 287 -11.41 4.69 31.26
CA ASN A 287 -12.68 4.00 31.05
C ASN A 287 -13.24 3.34 32.31
N GLU A 288 -12.38 2.84 33.19
CA GLU A 288 -12.80 2.22 34.44
C GLU A 288 -13.18 3.24 35.53
N LYS A 289 -12.53 4.41 35.56
CA LYS A 289 -12.50 5.28 36.76
C LYS A 289 -13.01 6.69 36.56
N ALA A 290 -13.04 7.22 35.34
CA ALA A 290 -13.33 8.63 35.08
C ALA A 290 -14.76 9.04 35.39
N TRP A 291 -15.70 8.10 35.49
CA TRP A 291 -17.05 8.38 35.97
C TRP A 291 -17.16 8.48 37.51
N LYS A 292 -16.18 7.92 38.24
CA LYS A 292 -16.17 7.97 39.72
C LYS A 292 -15.50 9.24 40.24
N LYS A 293 -14.45 9.69 39.55
CA LYS A 293 -13.68 10.88 39.91
C LYS A 293 -12.86 11.38 38.71
N PRO A 294 -12.48 12.66 38.66
CA PRO A 294 -11.58 13.17 37.64
C PRO A 294 -10.25 12.40 37.63
N ILE A 295 -9.79 12.02 36.44
CA ILE A 295 -8.54 11.29 36.22
C ILE A 295 -7.53 12.22 35.60
N ARG A 296 -6.39 12.38 36.28
CA ARG A 296 -5.28 13.20 35.78
C ARG A 296 -4.63 12.54 34.58
N CYS A 297 -4.47 13.32 33.51
CA CYS A 297 -3.79 12.95 32.28
C CYS A 297 -2.57 13.84 32.11
N ASP A 298 -1.50 13.27 31.57
CA ASP A 298 -0.39 14.07 31.06
C ASP A 298 -0.79 14.79 29.76
N GLU A 299 0.02 15.77 29.38
CA GLU A 299 -0.19 16.62 28.21
C GLU A 299 -0.48 15.82 26.95
N GLU A 300 0.28 14.74 26.72
CA GLU A 300 0.13 13.88 25.54
C GLU A 300 -1.30 13.31 25.42
N LEU A 301 -1.76 12.58 26.43
CA LEU A 301 -3.07 11.95 26.40
C LEU A 301 -4.20 12.98 26.48
N PHE A 302 -3.99 14.05 27.24
CA PHE A 302 -4.95 15.13 27.36
C PHE A 302 -5.19 15.83 26.01
N ASN A 303 -4.12 16.10 25.25
CA ASN A 303 -4.21 16.71 23.94
C ASN A 303 -4.87 15.80 22.91
N ILE A 304 -4.58 14.49 22.91
CA ILE A 304 -5.29 13.52 22.03
C ILE A 304 -6.80 13.61 22.29
N ILE A 305 -7.23 13.50 23.54
CA ILE A 305 -8.66 13.53 23.90
C ILE A 305 -9.28 14.89 23.55
N LYS A 306 -8.60 15.99 23.87
CA LYS A 306 -9.09 17.35 23.59
C LYS A 306 -9.23 17.61 22.09
N SER A 307 -8.26 17.19 21.29
CA SER A 307 -8.32 17.32 19.83
C SER A 307 -9.41 16.44 19.24
N SER A 308 -9.57 15.20 19.70
CA SER A 308 -10.70 14.36 19.28
C SER A 308 -12.06 14.98 19.62
N LEU A 309 -12.21 15.62 20.79
CA LEU A 309 -13.43 16.34 21.16
C LEU A 309 -13.72 17.55 20.26
N HIS A 310 -12.69 18.17 19.68
CA HIS A 310 -12.87 19.21 18.68
C HIS A 310 -13.58 18.66 17.44
N TYR A 311 -13.13 17.52 16.90
CA TYR A 311 -13.79 16.84 15.78
C TYR A 311 -15.21 16.39 16.13
N SER A 312 -15.44 15.91 17.35
CA SER A 312 -16.80 15.63 17.82
C SER A 312 -17.69 16.86 17.85
N LYS A 313 -17.15 18.03 18.20
CA LYS A 313 -17.92 19.27 18.24
C LYS A 313 -18.28 19.77 16.85
N ILE A 314 -17.32 19.82 15.92
CA ILE A 314 -17.56 20.35 14.56
C ILE A 314 -18.47 19.44 13.73
N THR A 315 -18.50 18.14 14.03
CA THR A 315 -19.42 17.16 13.41
C THR A 315 -20.74 16.99 14.15
N ASN A 316 -20.98 17.77 15.21
CA ASN A 316 -22.13 17.62 16.11
C ASN A 316 -22.33 16.17 16.62
N GLY A 317 -21.22 15.46 16.88
CA GLY A 317 -21.20 14.08 17.36
C GLY A 317 -21.20 13.02 16.27
N GLY A 318 -21.17 13.37 14.97
CA GLY A 318 -20.98 12.40 13.90
C GLY A 318 -19.67 11.62 14.04
N PHE A 319 -18.60 12.32 14.46
CA PHE A 319 -17.39 11.72 15.01
C PHE A 319 -17.51 11.69 16.54
N ASP A 320 -17.43 10.53 17.20
CA ASP A 320 -17.57 10.48 18.66
C ASP A 320 -16.68 9.41 19.30
N ILE A 321 -15.67 9.86 20.06
CA ILE A 321 -14.78 8.98 20.80
C ILE A 321 -15.44 8.28 22.00
N THR A 322 -16.72 8.53 22.28
CA THR A 322 -17.48 7.79 23.31
C THR A 322 -18.15 6.52 22.78
N GLU A 323 -17.98 6.21 21.49
CA GLU A 323 -18.47 4.97 20.87
C GLU A 323 -17.91 3.69 21.50
N GLY A 324 -16.82 3.77 22.28
CA GLY A 324 -16.33 2.66 23.11
C GLY A 324 -17.36 2.10 24.08
N SER A 325 -18.43 2.87 24.36
CA SER A 325 -19.57 2.43 25.17
C SER A 325 -20.32 1.25 24.51
N LEU A 326 -20.22 1.08 23.18
CA LEU A 326 -20.86 -0.01 22.41
C LEU A 326 -20.26 -1.40 22.70
N ALA A 327 -18.95 -1.49 22.92
CA ALA A 327 -18.21 -2.76 22.97
C ALA A 327 -18.64 -3.70 24.11
N GLY A 328 -19.26 -3.17 25.17
CA GLY A 328 -19.77 -3.96 26.31
C GLY A 328 -21.15 -4.58 26.08
N THR A 329 -21.98 -3.98 25.23
CA THR A 329 -23.40 -4.35 25.05
C THR A 329 -23.57 -5.40 23.96
N LEU A 330 -22.75 -5.35 22.91
CA LEU A 330 -22.76 -6.29 21.79
C LEU A 330 -22.35 -7.71 22.19
N ASN A 331 -21.45 -7.84 23.18
CA ASN A 331 -21.02 -9.13 23.69
C ASN A 331 -22.09 -9.83 24.54
N ARG A 332 -23.09 -9.09 25.05
CA ARG A 332 -24.17 -9.63 25.89
C ARG A 332 -25.40 -10.04 25.09
N ASN A 333 -25.74 -9.32 24.02
CA ASN A 333 -26.99 -9.52 23.28
C ASN A 333 -26.75 -9.92 21.82
N LYS A 334 -26.35 -11.18 21.58
CA LYS A 334 -26.36 -11.79 20.23
C LYS A 334 -27.77 -11.93 19.62
N LYS A 335 -28.84 -11.53 20.32
CA LYS A 335 -30.24 -11.66 19.85
C LYS A 335 -31.03 -10.38 20.16
N LYS A 336 -31.28 -9.60 19.10
CA LYS A 336 -32.23 -8.49 18.96
C LYS A 336 -31.99 -7.24 19.83
N PHE A 337 -31.56 -6.15 19.19
CA PHE A 337 -31.83 -4.78 19.66
C PHE A 337 -33.33 -4.53 19.45
N SER A 338 -34.16 -4.88 20.44
CA SER A 338 -35.56 -4.42 20.52
C SER A 338 -35.64 -3.37 21.61
N GLU A 339 -36.23 -2.21 21.32
CA GLU A 339 -36.47 -1.04 22.19
C GLU A 339 -36.64 -1.39 23.68
N SER A 340 -35.53 -1.51 24.41
CA SER A 340 -35.49 -1.70 25.85
C SER A 340 -34.81 -0.49 26.49
N GLU A 341 -35.08 -0.23 27.77
CA GLU A 341 -34.45 0.85 28.55
C GLU A 341 -32.90 0.81 28.48
N ASP A 342 -32.32 -0.38 28.29
CA ASP A 342 -30.88 -0.60 28.10
C ASP A 342 -30.31 0.10 26.85
N ILE A 343 -31.11 0.21 25.78
CA ILE A 343 -30.69 0.86 24.52
C ILE A 343 -30.69 2.38 24.67
N VAL A 344 -31.72 2.96 25.30
CA VAL A 344 -31.79 4.40 25.58
C VAL A 344 -30.64 4.82 26.50
N SER A 345 -30.36 4.02 27.52
CA SER A 345 -29.22 4.26 28.41
C SER A 345 -27.88 4.17 27.68
N LEU A 346 -27.75 3.32 26.67
CA LEU A 346 -26.55 3.22 25.84
C LEU A 346 -26.37 4.46 24.95
N PHE A 347 -27.44 4.96 24.35
CA PHE A 347 -27.38 6.20 23.54
C PHE A 347 -27.00 7.41 24.38
N ASN A 348 -27.52 7.53 25.60
CA ASN A 348 -27.12 8.59 26.52
C ASN A 348 -25.62 8.53 26.88
N ALA A 349 -25.04 7.33 26.93
CA ALA A 349 -23.62 7.13 27.21
C ALA A 349 -22.71 7.50 26.02
N ILE A 350 -23.21 7.35 24.79
CA ILE A 350 -22.52 7.73 23.54
C ILE A 350 -22.81 9.20 23.23
N ASN A 351 -22.14 10.07 23.97
CA ASN A 351 -22.24 11.50 23.79
C ASN A 351 -20.95 12.15 24.26
N TYR A 352 -20.17 12.71 23.33
CA TYR A 352 -18.93 13.43 23.64
C TYR A 352 -19.11 14.52 24.73
N LYS A 353 -20.31 15.10 24.89
CA LYS A 353 -20.62 16.10 25.95
C LYS A 353 -20.62 15.52 27.38
N ASN A 354 -20.56 14.20 27.51
CA ASN A 354 -20.36 13.51 28.79
C ASN A 354 -18.91 13.63 29.27
N ILE A 355 -17.96 13.93 28.38
CA ILE A 355 -16.56 14.11 28.73
C ILE A 355 -16.37 15.55 29.22
N VAL A 356 -15.96 15.69 30.47
CA VAL A 356 -15.51 16.96 31.04
C VAL A 356 -13.99 16.98 31.02
N VAL A 357 -13.45 17.98 30.34
CA VAL A 357 -12.02 18.29 30.28
C VAL A 357 -11.74 19.50 31.15
N ASP A 358 -10.78 19.39 32.06
CA ASP A 358 -10.29 20.52 32.86
C ASP A 358 -8.77 20.64 32.68
N ALA A 359 -8.35 21.68 31.97
CA ALA A 359 -6.95 21.88 31.58
C ALA A 359 -6.17 22.54 32.71
N ASP A 360 -4.94 22.07 32.95
CA ASP A 360 -4.04 22.73 33.88
C ASP A 360 -3.06 23.67 33.17
N LYS A 361 -2.27 24.41 33.96
CA LYS A 361 -1.29 25.39 33.45
C LYS A 361 -0.10 24.76 32.73
N ASN A 362 0.08 23.44 32.82
CA ASN A 362 1.23 22.71 32.29
C ASN A 362 0.89 21.90 31.02
N GLY A 363 -0.24 22.21 30.36
CA GLY A 363 -0.68 21.54 29.13
C GLY A 363 -1.42 20.22 29.33
N GLY A 364 -1.38 19.65 30.54
CA GLY A 364 -2.16 18.47 30.92
C GLY A 364 -3.54 18.85 31.45
N GLY A 365 -4.15 17.93 32.22
CA GLY A 365 -5.43 18.21 32.83
C GLY A 365 -6.09 17.00 33.49
N THR A 366 -7.39 17.10 33.73
CA THR A 366 -8.21 16.00 34.22
C THR A 366 -9.37 15.69 33.28
N ILE A 367 -9.73 14.42 33.21
CA ILE A 367 -10.86 13.89 32.44
C ILE A 367 -11.87 13.28 33.40
N PHE A 368 -13.14 13.67 33.28
CA PHE A 368 -14.26 13.12 34.05
C PHE A 368 -15.42 12.75 33.12
N PHE A 369 -16.12 11.66 33.42
CA PHE A 369 -17.33 11.26 32.69
C PHE A 369 -18.57 11.53 33.52
N LYS A 370 -19.52 12.26 32.94
CA LYS A 370 -20.83 12.51 33.58
C LYS A 370 -21.69 11.25 33.70
N ASP A 371 -21.54 10.32 32.76
CA ASP A 371 -22.24 9.04 32.74
C ASP A 371 -21.29 7.88 33.08
N LYS A 372 -21.76 6.96 33.94
CA LYS A 372 -21.00 5.77 34.37
C LYS A 372 -20.73 4.75 33.26
N GLN A 373 -21.49 4.80 32.18
CA GLN A 373 -21.39 3.89 31.04
C GLN A 373 -20.55 4.47 29.91
N THR A 374 -20.24 5.77 29.92
CA THR A 374 -19.36 6.39 28.93
C THR A 374 -17.97 5.74 28.98
N LYS A 375 -17.48 5.33 27.81
CA LYS A 375 -16.13 4.82 27.61
C LYS A 375 -15.51 5.48 26.38
N LEU A 376 -14.26 5.86 26.51
CA LEU A 376 -13.42 6.33 25.41
C LEU A 376 -13.00 5.21 24.49
N ASP A 377 -12.97 5.55 23.22
CA ASP A 377 -12.40 4.82 22.12
C ASP A 377 -11.74 5.79 21.15
N ILE A 378 -10.42 5.72 21.09
CA ILE A 378 -9.61 6.61 20.25
C ILE A 378 -9.23 5.95 18.92
N SER A 379 -9.82 4.79 18.59
CA SER A 379 -9.55 4.08 17.34
C SER A 379 -9.76 4.93 16.08
N LEU A 380 -10.58 6.00 16.15
CA LEU A 380 -10.82 6.92 15.02
C LEU A 380 -9.67 7.91 14.73
N VAL A 381 -8.64 7.98 15.59
CA VAL A 381 -7.50 8.91 15.42
C VAL A 381 -6.15 8.31 15.81
N VAL A 382 -6.17 7.11 16.39
CA VAL A 382 -4.96 6.49 16.95
C VAL A 382 -3.96 6.14 15.85
N ASN A 383 -4.45 5.85 14.66
CA ASN A 383 -3.61 5.44 13.54
C ASN A 383 -2.75 6.62 13.09
N GLY A 384 -3.39 7.76 12.80
CA GLY A 384 -2.71 9.00 12.47
C GLY A 384 -1.78 9.48 13.57
N TYR A 385 -2.18 9.36 14.84
CA TYR A 385 -1.34 9.74 15.97
C TYR A 385 -0.03 8.92 16.05
N VAL A 386 -0.12 7.60 15.87
CA VAL A 386 1.05 6.72 15.89
C VAL A 386 1.96 7.03 14.71
N VAL A 387 1.39 7.24 13.52
CA VAL A 387 2.14 7.61 12.30
C VAL A 387 2.94 8.88 12.51
N ASP A 388 2.33 9.94 13.06
CA ASP A 388 3.02 11.21 13.34
C ASP A 388 4.17 11.05 14.35
N ASN A 389 3.97 10.26 15.40
CA ASN A 389 5.03 10.01 16.40
C ASN A 389 6.17 9.17 15.82
N VAL A 390 5.86 8.18 14.98
CA VAL A 390 6.89 7.41 14.27
C VAL A 390 7.70 8.33 13.37
N ILE A 391 7.06 9.15 12.53
CA ILE A 391 7.75 10.13 11.67
C ILE A 391 8.67 11.03 12.50
N LYS A 392 8.17 11.58 13.62
CA LYS A 392 8.98 12.41 14.51
C LYS A 392 10.20 11.67 15.06
N VAL A 393 10.06 10.39 15.41
CA VAL A 393 11.20 9.56 15.83
C VAL A 393 12.21 9.39 14.70
N LEU A 394 11.74 9.14 13.47
CA LEU A 394 12.61 9.00 12.31
C LEU A 394 13.39 10.30 12.02
N GLU A 395 12.71 11.45 12.01
CA GLU A 395 13.33 12.77 11.81
C GLU A 395 14.40 13.07 12.88
N ASN A 396 14.13 12.73 14.15
CA ASN A 396 15.10 12.86 15.24
C ASN A 396 16.34 11.96 15.07
N HIS A 397 16.25 10.91 14.24
CA HIS A 397 17.37 10.05 13.85
C HIS A 397 18.00 10.46 12.50
N GLY A 398 17.69 11.67 12.01
CA GLY A 398 18.24 12.21 10.78
C GLY A 398 17.71 11.56 9.52
N VAL A 399 16.54 10.91 9.58
CA VAL A 399 15.85 10.41 8.38
C VAL A 399 15.08 11.57 7.74
N SER A 400 15.44 11.92 6.50
CA SER A 400 14.81 13.00 5.73
C SER A 400 13.81 12.51 4.68
N HIS A 401 13.79 11.20 4.41
CA HIS A 401 12.91 10.57 3.42
C HIS A 401 12.25 9.33 4.03
N ALA A 402 10.94 9.39 4.25
CA ALA A 402 10.21 8.29 4.85
C ALA A 402 8.74 8.25 4.41
N LEU A 403 8.16 7.06 4.46
CA LEU A 403 6.72 6.84 4.41
C LEU A 403 6.35 5.92 5.57
N VAL A 404 5.37 6.33 6.36
CA VAL A 404 4.82 5.53 7.45
C VAL A 404 3.34 5.32 7.20
N ASN A 405 2.88 4.08 7.24
CA ASN A 405 1.48 3.70 7.15
C ASN A 405 1.06 2.95 8.40
N PHE A 406 -0.13 3.26 8.92
CA PHE A 406 -0.78 2.45 9.92
C PHE A 406 -2.28 2.47 9.67
N GLY A 407 -2.84 1.30 9.33
CA GLY A 407 -4.28 1.14 9.16
C GLY A 407 -4.93 2.11 8.15
N GLY A 408 -4.22 2.53 7.10
CA GLY A 408 -4.75 3.46 6.09
C GLY A 408 -4.46 4.94 6.36
N ALA A 409 -3.95 5.29 7.55
CA ALA A 409 -3.36 6.60 7.80
C ALA A 409 -1.88 6.57 7.37
N ILE A 410 -1.52 7.41 6.40
CA ILE A 410 -0.21 7.43 5.76
C ILE A 410 0.39 8.81 5.90
N ARG A 411 1.64 8.92 6.34
CA ARG A 411 2.42 10.16 6.29
C ARG A 411 3.71 9.96 5.53
N VAL A 412 4.06 10.95 4.73
CA VAL A 412 5.32 11.00 3.99
C VAL A 412 6.12 12.23 4.36
N VAL A 413 7.44 12.08 4.33
CA VAL A 413 8.40 13.17 4.46
C VAL A 413 9.45 13.00 3.38
N GLY A 414 9.78 14.10 2.70
CA GLY A 414 10.72 14.12 1.58
C GLY A 414 10.20 13.36 0.35
N ASN A 415 11.03 13.30 -0.68
CA ASN A 415 10.70 12.56 -1.89
C ASN A 415 11.10 11.08 -1.75
N PRO A 416 10.40 10.14 -2.41
CA PRO A 416 10.95 8.81 -2.57
C PRO A 416 12.17 8.90 -3.50
N PRO A 417 13.11 7.95 -3.45
CA PRO A 417 14.33 8.09 -4.22
C PRO A 417 14.02 8.06 -5.72
N GLY A 418 14.68 8.90 -6.49
CA GLY A 418 14.49 8.98 -7.94
C GLY A 418 13.14 9.51 -8.44
N ASP A 419 12.21 9.90 -7.56
CA ASP A 419 10.93 10.55 -7.93
C ASP A 419 10.79 11.91 -7.22
N THR A 420 9.74 12.66 -7.54
CA THR A 420 9.47 13.99 -6.97
C THR A 420 8.34 13.99 -5.93
N ALA A 421 7.60 12.88 -5.83
CA ALA A 421 6.55 12.68 -4.84
C ALA A 421 6.28 11.17 -4.62
N TRP A 422 5.83 10.82 -3.43
CA TRP A 422 5.28 9.51 -3.10
C TRP A 422 3.91 9.35 -3.76
N ARG A 423 3.70 8.22 -4.43
CA ARG A 423 2.46 7.88 -5.14
C ARG A 423 1.62 6.91 -4.34
N ILE A 424 0.57 7.42 -3.69
CA ILE A 424 -0.28 6.66 -2.77
C ILE A 424 -1.56 6.27 -3.50
N ALA A 425 -1.79 4.98 -3.68
CA ALA A 425 -2.98 4.48 -4.37
C ALA A 425 -4.23 4.60 -3.49
N ILE A 426 -5.32 5.11 -4.06
CA ILE A 426 -6.63 5.10 -3.42
C ILE A 426 -7.40 3.86 -3.92
N PRO A 427 -7.71 2.89 -3.04
CA PRO A 427 -8.37 1.66 -3.43
C PRO A 427 -9.77 1.94 -3.98
N ASP A 428 -10.26 1.06 -4.84
CA ASP A 428 -11.65 1.08 -5.27
C ASP A 428 -12.51 0.39 -4.18
N PRO A 429 -13.50 1.09 -3.58
CA PRO A 429 -14.34 0.51 -2.55
C PRO A 429 -15.12 -0.71 -3.05
N LYS A 430 -15.44 -0.82 -4.34
CA LYS A 430 -16.22 -1.95 -4.87
C LYS A 430 -15.35 -3.09 -5.36
N ASP A 431 -14.08 -2.81 -5.63
CA ASP A 431 -13.12 -3.82 -6.04
C ASP A 431 -11.79 -3.56 -5.33
N LYS A 432 -11.56 -4.26 -4.21
CA LYS A 432 -10.29 -4.23 -3.46
C LYS A 432 -9.11 -4.75 -4.26
N GLY A 433 -9.38 -5.29 -5.43
CA GLY A 433 -8.41 -5.60 -6.43
C GLY A 433 -8.29 -4.47 -7.44
N LYS A 434 -8.70 -3.22 -7.20
CA LYS A 434 -8.49 -2.04 -8.04
C LYS A 434 -8.22 -0.73 -7.28
N SER A 435 -7.75 0.30 -7.99
CA SER A 435 -7.58 1.68 -7.49
C SER A 435 -8.37 2.68 -8.34
N ILE A 436 -9.00 3.67 -7.71
CA ILE A 436 -9.70 4.76 -8.42
C ILE A 436 -8.77 5.92 -8.82
N GLY A 437 -7.57 5.99 -8.24
CA GLY A 437 -6.63 7.07 -8.47
C GLY A 437 -5.43 7.04 -7.53
N PHE A 438 -4.62 8.10 -7.59
CA PHE A 438 -3.39 8.25 -6.82
C PHE A 438 -3.33 9.63 -6.19
N VAL A 439 -2.91 9.69 -4.93
CA VAL A 439 -2.51 10.93 -4.27
C VAL A 439 -0.98 11.02 -4.30
N HIS A 440 -0.46 12.15 -4.76
CA HIS A 440 0.96 12.44 -4.89
C HIS A 440 1.39 13.40 -3.77
N LEU A 441 2.24 12.94 -2.84
CA LEU A 441 2.71 13.73 -1.70
C LEU A 441 4.23 13.67 -1.57
N ASN A 442 4.90 14.79 -1.34
CA ASN A 442 6.31 14.82 -0.89
C ASN A 442 6.45 15.22 0.59
N ASN A 443 5.40 15.78 1.17
CA ASN A 443 5.27 16.01 2.59
C ASN A 443 3.77 16.05 2.93
N GLY A 444 3.44 15.76 4.18
CA GLY A 444 2.06 15.67 4.64
C GLY A 444 1.54 14.23 4.68
N ALA A 445 0.24 14.11 4.87
CA ALA A 445 -0.41 12.86 5.15
C ALA A 445 -1.70 12.68 4.35
N VAL A 446 -2.10 11.42 4.17
CA VAL A 446 -3.39 11.02 3.65
C VAL A 446 -3.98 9.93 4.53
N ALA A 447 -5.27 9.99 4.80
CA ALA A 447 -6.00 8.94 5.47
C ALA A 447 -7.27 8.59 4.70
N ILE A 448 -7.70 7.34 4.84
CA ILE A 448 -8.86 6.78 4.14
C ILE A 448 -9.77 6.20 5.22
N SER A 449 -11.01 6.69 5.31
CA SER A 449 -12.04 6.10 6.17
C SER A 449 -13.18 5.60 5.30
N GLY A 450 -13.59 4.34 5.48
CA GLY A 450 -14.56 3.71 4.60
C GLY A 450 -15.33 2.57 5.25
N ASN A 451 -16.38 2.11 4.57
CA ASN A 451 -17.27 1.04 5.04
C ASN A 451 -16.57 -0.31 5.31
N TYR A 452 -15.29 -0.43 4.98
CA TYR A 452 -14.48 -1.64 5.07
C TYR A 452 -13.58 -1.75 6.31
N GLU A 453 -13.54 -0.74 7.18
CA GLU A 453 -12.69 -0.74 8.38
C GLU A 453 -13.28 -1.52 9.58
N LYS A 454 -12.38 -2.01 10.45
CA LYS A 454 -12.62 -3.01 11.51
C LYS A 454 -13.68 -2.61 12.54
N MET A 455 -14.26 -3.67 13.13
CA MET A 455 -15.09 -3.81 14.33
C MET A 455 -15.91 -2.62 14.86
N LEU A 456 -15.38 -1.42 15.07
CA LEU A 456 -16.20 -0.25 15.44
C LEU A 456 -17.05 0.21 14.28
N ILE A 457 -16.47 0.43 13.08
CA ILE A 457 -17.24 0.78 11.88
C ILE A 457 -18.15 -0.39 11.49
N SER A 458 -17.71 -1.64 11.64
CA SER A 458 -18.58 -2.81 11.39
C SER A 458 -19.74 -2.95 12.40
N ASN A 459 -19.51 -2.71 13.69
CA ASN A 459 -20.55 -2.75 14.73
C ASN A 459 -21.46 -1.54 14.68
N ARG A 460 -20.89 -0.36 14.42
CA ARG A 460 -21.58 0.87 14.07
C ARG A 460 -22.46 0.56 12.86
N ASN A 461 -21.93 0.22 11.69
CA ASN A 461 -22.67 -0.10 10.45
C ASN A 461 -23.84 -1.09 10.66
N LYS A 462 -23.65 -2.13 11.49
CA LYS A 462 -24.72 -3.10 11.79
C LYS A 462 -25.91 -2.49 12.54
N TYR A 463 -25.69 -1.44 13.34
CA TYR A 463 -26.71 -0.76 14.16
C TYR A 463 -26.78 0.75 13.87
N PHE A 464 -26.15 1.19 12.79
CA PHE A 464 -25.80 2.58 12.57
C PHE A 464 -27.04 3.43 12.36
N HIS A 465 -27.93 2.94 11.50
CA HIS A 465 -29.26 3.49 11.27
C HIS A 465 -30.09 3.61 12.57
N ILE A 466 -29.86 2.75 13.56
CA ILE A 466 -30.54 2.80 14.86
C ILE A 466 -29.86 3.81 15.79
N ILE A 467 -28.53 3.78 15.87
CA ILE A 467 -27.73 4.68 16.72
C ILE A 467 -27.94 6.13 16.28
N ASP A 468 -27.70 6.43 15.00
CA ASP A 468 -27.70 7.81 14.51
C ASP A 468 -29.11 8.37 14.37
N SER A 469 -30.11 7.55 14.06
CA SER A 469 -31.52 7.98 14.12
C SER A 469 -31.95 8.37 15.53
N ASN A 470 -31.57 7.59 16.56
CA ASN A 470 -31.89 7.93 17.95
C ASN A 470 -31.06 9.12 18.46
N LEU A 471 -29.82 9.28 17.99
CA LEU A 471 -28.95 10.41 18.34
C LEU A 471 -29.21 11.66 17.48
N GLN A 472 -30.16 11.60 16.53
CA GLN A 472 -30.46 12.65 15.55
C GLN A 472 -29.21 13.14 14.79
N ARG A 473 -28.31 12.21 14.49
CA ARG A 473 -27.08 12.49 13.74
C ARG A 473 -27.35 12.30 12.25
N PRO A 474 -26.90 13.24 11.41
CA PRO A 474 -26.97 13.10 9.96
C PRO A 474 -26.08 11.93 9.50
N PHE A 475 -26.46 11.34 8.37
CA PHE A 475 -25.73 10.24 7.74
C PHE A 475 -26.03 10.19 6.25
N ASP A 476 -25.05 9.75 5.48
CA ASP A 476 -25.23 9.41 4.08
C ASP A 476 -24.91 7.93 3.82
N ALA A 477 -25.94 7.14 3.54
CA ALA A 477 -25.80 5.71 3.24
C ALA A 477 -25.09 5.44 1.92
N ASN A 478 -25.00 6.44 1.04
CA ASN A 478 -24.34 6.31 -0.25
C ASN A 478 -22.86 6.64 -0.18
N LEU A 479 -22.37 7.26 0.92
CA LEU A 479 -20.95 7.52 1.10
C LEU A 479 -20.22 6.21 1.41
N LEU A 480 -19.35 5.79 0.49
CA LEU A 480 -18.58 4.56 0.58
C LEU A 480 -17.30 4.77 1.38
N GLU A 481 -16.56 5.84 1.04
CA GLU A 481 -15.28 6.20 1.62
C GLU A 481 -15.05 7.72 1.56
N ALA A 482 -14.33 8.25 2.54
CA ALA A 482 -13.75 9.58 2.53
C ALA A 482 -12.22 9.47 2.58
N VAL A 483 -11.54 10.22 1.71
CA VAL A 483 -10.08 10.30 1.66
C VAL A 483 -9.68 11.74 1.94
N VAL A 484 -8.84 11.95 2.94
CA VAL A 484 -8.41 13.28 3.34
C VAL A 484 -6.89 13.39 3.32
N VAL A 485 -6.40 14.46 2.71
CA VAL A 485 -5.02 14.91 2.74
C VAL A 485 -4.92 16.07 3.73
N ALA A 486 -3.94 16.03 4.62
CA ALA A 486 -3.69 17.08 5.60
C ALA A 486 -2.20 17.18 5.96
N PRO A 487 -1.74 18.23 6.67
CA PRO A 487 -0.34 18.37 7.07
C PRO A 487 0.14 17.25 8.01
N THR A 488 -0.74 16.74 8.87
CA THR A 488 -0.43 15.67 9.83
C THR A 488 -1.33 14.45 9.63
N ALA A 489 -0.84 13.26 9.95
CA ALA A 489 -1.65 12.05 9.84
C ALA A 489 -2.77 12.02 10.86
N PHE A 490 -2.57 12.59 12.05
CA PHE A 490 -3.63 12.75 13.04
C PHE A 490 -4.81 13.57 12.48
N GLU A 491 -4.53 14.70 11.83
CA GLU A 491 -5.59 15.51 11.23
C GLU A 491 -6.26 14.79 10.07
N ALA A 492 -5.49 14.17 9.17
CA ALA A 492 -6.03 13.42 8.05
C ALA A 492 -6.96 12.28 8.53
N ASP A 493 -6.52 11.49 9.50
CA ASP A 493 -7.26 10.35 10.08
C ASP A 493 -8.55 10.82 10.76
N ALA A 494 -8.46 11.86 11.61
CA ALA A 494 -9.61 12.44 12.27
C ALA A 494 -10.63 13.03 11.30
N LEU A 495 -10.17 13.72 10.25
CA LEU A 495 -11.02 14.35 9.25
C LEU A 495 -11.65 13.33 8.31
N ALA A 496 -10.92 12.30 7.89
CA ALA A 496 -11.48 11.22 7.07
C ALA A 496 -12.60 10.50 7.84
N ALA A 497 -12.36 10.16 9.11
CA ALA A 497 -13.40 9.61 9.97
C ALA A 497 -14.56 10.60 10.18
N ALA A 498 -14.28 11.88 10.43
CA ALA A 498 -15.32 12.89 10.59
C ALA A 498 -16.19 13.09 9.35
N ALA A 499 -15.58 13.14 8.17
CA ALA A 499 -16.28 13.27 6.89
C ALA A 499 -17.16 12.05 6.63
N HIS A 500 -16.58 10.85 6.76
CA HIS A 500 -17.25 9.59 6.49
C HIS A 500 -18.41 9.31 7.48
N LEU A 501 -18.20 9.56 8.77
CA LEU A 501 -19.14 9.12 9.81
C LEU A 501 -20.27 10.10 10.11
N SER A 502 -20.14 11.37 9.71
CA SER A 502 -21.10 12.43 10.10
C SER A 502 -22.19 12.72 9.08
N GLY A 503 -22.03 12.30 7.81
CA GLY A 503 -22.94 12.69 6.72
C GLY A 503 -23.06 14.21 6.51
N LEU A 504 -22.20 15.01 7.15
CA LEU A 504 -22.17 16.48 7.05
C LEU A 504 -21.19 16.97 5.99
N ASN A 505 -20.44 16.06 5.37
CA ASN A 505 -19.43 16.41 4.38
C ASN A 505 -19.97 16.56 2.95
N LYS A 506 -21.29 16.63 2.78
CA LYS A 506 -21.88 16.98 1.48
C LYS A 506 -21.30 18.28 0.96
N ASP A 507 -21.03 18.36 -0.34
CA ASP A 507 -20.37 19.50 -0.99
C ASP A 507 -18.97 19.79 -0.38
N MET A 508 -18.32 18.74 0.15
CA MET A 508 -17.04 18.77 0.87
C MET A 508 -17.02 19.73 2.07
N GLY A 509 -18.18 19.94 2.71
CA GLY A 509 -18.40 21.02 3.67
C GLY A 509 -17.50 20.99 4.92
N ILE A 510 -17.16 19.82 5.47
CA ILE A 510 -16.25 19.76 6.62
C ILE A 510 -14.83 20.07 6.16
N ILE A 511 -14.38 19.40 5.09
CA ILE A 511 -13.00 19.46 4.60
C ILE A 511 -12.66 20.87 4.12
N ASN A 512 -13.52 21.51 3.33
CA ASN A 512 -13.29 22.87 2.81
C ASN A 512 -13.19 23.95 3.91
N ASN A 513 -13.66 23.67 5.12
CA ASN A 513 -13.62 24.62 6.25
C ASN A 513 -12.37 24.44 7.14
N ILE A 514 -11.53 23.45 6.85
CA ILE A 514 -10.31 23.18 7.59
C ILE A 514 -9.12 23.63 6.75
N PRO A 515 -8.31 24.60 7.23
CA PRO A 515 -7.14 25.06 6.50
C PRO A 515 -6.19 23.91 6.18
N ASP A 516 -5.62 23.95 4.96
CA ASP A 516 -4.64 22.98 4.46
C ASP A 516 -5.13 21.52 4.40
N ALA A 517 -6.43 21.28 4.59
CA ALA A 517 -7.07 19.99 4.39
C ALA A 517 -7.74 19.95 3.03
N GLU A 518 -7.54 18.84 2.33
CA GLU A 518 -8.14 18.56 1.02
C GLU A 518 -8.68 17.14 1.04
N GLY A 519 -9.63 16.80 0.17
CA GLY A 519 -10.12 15.42 0.14
C GLY A 519 -10.99 15.07 -1.04
N ILE A 520 -11.38 13.80 -1.07
CA ILE A 520 -12.38 13.27 -1.98
C ILE A 520 -13.34 12.35 -1.21
N ASP A 521 -14.61 12.41 -1.57
CA ASP A 521 -15.64 11.52 -1.08
C ASP A 521 -16.12 10.62 -2.23
N LEU A 522 -16.26 9.33 -1.95
CA LEU A 522 -16.67 8.31 -2.92
C LEU A 522 -18.10 7.90 -2.64
N TYR A 523 -19.02 8.27 -3.53
CA TYR A 523 -20.45 7.96 -3.39
C TYR A 523 -20.88 6.83 -4.33
N GLU A 524 -21.76 5.96 -3.85
CA GLU A 524 -22.48 5.00 -4.68
C GLU A 524 -23.71 5.68 -5.32
N ARG A 525 -23.76 5.65 -6.66
CA ARG A 525 -24.95 6.07 -7.41
C ARG A 525 -25.99 4.96 -7.46
N SER A 526 -27.23 5.33 -7.79
CA SER A 526 -28.36 4.39 -7.94
C SER A 526 -28.14 3.31 -9.00
N ASP A 527 -27.28 3.56 -9.99
CA ASP A 527 -26.89 2.60 -11.04
C ASP A 527 -25.71 1.69 -10.62
N GLY A 528 -25.22 1.84 -9.39
CA GLY A 528 -24.07 1.10 -8.87
C GLY A 528 -22.72 1.63 -9.36
N SER A 529 -22.65 2.78 -10.03
CA SER A 529 -21.37 3.44 -10.32
C SER A 529 -20.83 4.21 -9.09
N ILE A 530 -19.55 4.57 -9.12
CA ILE A 530 -18.91 5.41 -8.09
C ILE A 530 -18.82 6.85 -8.61
N GLU A 531 -19.41 7.77 -7.87
CA GLU A 531 -19.23 9.19 -8.00
C GLU A 531 -18.09 9.66 -7.10
N VAL A 532 -17.27 10.57 -7.61
CA VAL A 532 -16.17 11.17 -6.84
C VAL A 532 -16.49 12.63 -6.69
N GLU A 533 -16.71 13.04 -5.45
CA GLU A 533 -16.77 14.43 -5.04
C GLU A 533 -15.39 14.85 -4.52
N ALA A 534 -14.97 16.08 -4.76
CA ALA A 534 -13.59 16.51 -4.52
C ALA A 534 -13.56 17.95 -4.04
N SER A 535 -12.71 18.24 -3.05
CA SER A 535 -12.44 19.62 -2.64
C SER A 535 -11.70 20.37 -3.75
N ASN A 536 -11.62 21.69 -3.65
CA ASN A 536 -11.06 22.48 -4.74
C ASN A 536 -9.54 22.29 -4.91
N GLY A 537 -8.78 22.20 -3.81
CA GLY A 537 -7.33 22.08 -3.86
C GLY A 537 -6.83 20.66 -4.06
N ILE A 538 -7.62 19.61 -3.78
CA ILE A 538 -7.19 18.21 -3.96
C ILE A 538 -6.73 17.89 -5.38
N LYS A 539 -7.24 18.63 -6.39
CA LYS A 539 -6.87 18.46 -7.81
C LYS A 539 -5.38 18.67 -8.08
N THR A 540 -4.64 19.35 -7.19
CA THR A 540 -3.20 19.55 -7.35
C THR A 540 -2.38 18.31 -6.98
N CYS A 541 -2.93 17.40 -6.17
CA CYS A 541 -2.24 16.21 -5.68
C CYS A 541 -2.98 14.90 -6.00
N PHE A 542 -4.24 14.93 -6.43
CA PHE A 542 -5.01 13.75 -6.79
C PHE A 542 -5.12 13.56 -8.31
N GLU A 543 -4.69 12.38 -8.76
CA GLU A 543 -4.80 11.91 -10.14
C GLU A 543 -5.90 10.83 -10.21
N ARG A 544 -7.08 11.21 -10.72
CA ARG A 544 -8.19 10.28 -10.97
C ARG A 544 -7.91 9.43 -12.21
N LYS A 545 -8.16 8.12 -12.12
CA LYS A 545 -8.14 7.24 -13.29
C LYS A 545 -9.54 7.05 -13.88
N THR A 546 -9.62 7.08 -15.21
CA THR A 546 -10.88 6.93 -15.96
C THR A 546 -11.32 5.48 -16.13
N GLU A 547 -10.44 4.49 -15.87
CA GLU A 547 -10.76 3.06 -15.83
C GLU A 547 -10.18 2.39 -14.57
N PRO A 548 -10.94 1.48 -13.90
CA PRO A 548 -10.46 0.74 -12.74
C PRO A 548 -9.31 -0.23 -13.11
N ILE A 549 -8.11 -0.05 -12.54
CA ILE A 549 -6.96 -0.94 -12.77
C ILE A 549 -6.94 -2.07 -11.77
N SER A 550 -6.82 -3.33 -12.21
CA SER A 550 -6.54 -4.47 -11.33
C SER A 550 -5.29 -4.27 -10.45
N LEU A 551 -5.42 -4.21 -9.13
CA LEU A 551 -4.39 -4.33 -8.11
C LEU A 551 -3.64 -5.66 -8.15
N GLN A 552 -4.12 -6.70 -8.85
CA GLN A 552 -3.25 -7.83 -9.22
C GLN A 552 -2.20 -7.42 -10.26
N ARG A 553 -2.48 -6.46 -11.15
CA ARG A 553 -1.48 -5.85 -12.06
C ARG A 553 -0.50 -4.95 -11.30
N VAL A 554 -0.94 -4.35 -10.19
CA VAL A 554 -0.10 -3.61 -9.23
C VAL A 554 0.79 -4.57 -8.45
N ARG A 555 0.24 -5.66 -7.89
CA ARG A 555 1.01 -6.70 -7.19
C ARG A 555 1.93 -7.52 -8.09
N GLN A 556 1.58 -7.73 -9.36
CA GLN A 556 2.51 -8.30 -10.34
C GLN A 556 3.69 -7.37 -10.58
N ALA A 557 3.45 -6.06 -10.64
CA ALA A 557 4.53 -5.08 -10.76
C ALA A 557 5.33 -4.89 -9.44
N CYS A 558 4.74 -5.22 -8.29
CA CYS A 558 5.34 -5.19 -6.94
C CYS A 558 5.83 -6.53 -6.41
N ALA A 559 5.99 -7.53 -7.27
CA ALA A 559 6.61 -8.78 -6.87
C ALA A 559 8.13 -8.72 -7.00
N PHE A 560 8.67 -7.63 -7.54
CA PHE A 560 10.05 -7.25 -7.30
C PHE A 560 10.17 -6.93 -5.81
#